data_AF-A0A2U1M9Q2-F1
#
_entry.id   AF-A0A2U1M9Q2-F1
#
_cell.length_a   1.000
_cell.length_b   1.000
_cell.length_c   1.000
_cell.angle_alpha   90.00
_cell.angle_beta   90.00
_cell.angle_gamma   90.00
#
_symmetry.space_group_name_H-M   'P 1'
#
loop_
_entity.id
_entity.type
_entity.pdbx_description
1 polymer ?
#
loop_
_entity_poly.entity_id
_entity_poly.type
_entity_poly.pdbx_seq_one_letter_code
_entity_poly.pdbx_strand_id
1 'polypeptide(L)'
;MRVPRSSNNGSHHHVLSARCCYNDPATQQVIYGGEKALLVPRAQTVRSSACSPKIERLRNLFIATRAVAESRLLVEHNKLTTAHHLLSSARALLKQSVSAQEFVKGLESELVDVQWRVQYQHQIMQQQQQQGVLVDENGEPLTPTSAWRAAEKLAKVAVTKKSFNRVSDLHGFENARF
;
A
#
# COMPACT_ATOMS: atom_id res chain seq x y z
N MET A 1 -8.75 -26.93 2.00
CA MET A 1 -9.42 -28.24 1.86
C MET A 1 -10.77 -28.03 1.19
N ARG A 2 -11.06 -28.68 0.06
CA ARG A 2 -12.35 -28.59 -0.64
C ARG A 2 -13.07 -29.92 -0.45
N VAL A 3 -14.27 -29.90 0.13
CA VAL A 3 -15.06 -31.12 0.35
C VAL A 3 -15.73 -31.52 -0.98
N PRO A 4 -15.61 -32.79 -1.44
CA PRO A 4 -16.29 -33.27 -2.63
C PRO A 4 -17.80 -33.07 -2.52
N ARG A 5 -18.45 -32.70 -3.63
CA ARG A 5 -19.91 -32.60 -3.68
C ARG A 5 -20.48 -34.01 -3.67
N SER A 6 -21.21 -34.39 -2.63
CA SER A 6 -21.98 -35.64 -2.63
C SER A 6 -23.05 -35.59 -3.72
N SER A 7 -22.91 -36.44 -4.73
CA SER A 7 -23.87 -36.66 -5.80
C SER A 7 -24.83 -37.78 -5.40
N ASN A 8 -25.79 -37.48 -4.52
CA ASN A 8 -27.04 -38.25 -4.45
C ASN A 8 -28.07 -37.53 -3.57
N ASN A 9 -29.35 -37.75 -3.85
CA ASN A 9 -30.53 -37.24 -3.12
C ASN A 9 -30.67 -37.78 -1.67
N GLY A 10 -29.58 -38.17 -1.02
CA GLY A 10 -29.53 -38.69 0.34
C GLY A 10 -28.97 -37.67 1.33
N SER A 11 -29.63 -37.55 2.49
CA SER A 11 -29.37 -36.61 3.58
C SER A 11 -28.03 -36.82 4.33
N HIS A 12 -26.89 -36.76 3.64
CA HIS A 12 -25.58 -36.83 4.28
C HIS A 12 -24.97 -35.43 4.44
N HIS A 13 -24.87 -34.97 5.69
CA HIS A 13 -24.14 -33.76 6.05
C HIS A 13 -22.65 -34.08 6.17
N HIS A 14 -21.79 -33.27 5.56
CA HIS A 14 -20.35 -33.41 5.77
C HIS A 14 -19.99 -32.91 7.18
N VAL A 15 -19.13 -33.64 7.88
CA VAL A 15 -18.64 -33.30 9.22
C VAL A 15 -17.14 -32.99 9.10
N LEU A 16 -16.72 -31.86 9.66
CA LEU A 16 -15.32 -31.50 9.84
C LEU A 16 -14.98 -31.64 11.33
N SER A 17 -14.04 -32.51 11.66
CA SER A 17 -13.56 -32.66 13.04
C SER A 17 -12.31 -31.80 13.27
N ALA A 18 -12.27 -31.12 14.41
CA ALA A 18 -11.09 -30.41 14.88
C ALA A 18 -10.71 -30.91 16.27
N ARG A 19 -9.42 -31.19 16.47
CA ARG A 19 -8.84 -31.56 17.76
C ARG A 19 -7.63 -30.66 18.01
N CYS A 20 -7.51 -30.10 19.20
CA CYS A 20 -6.29 -29.40 19.59
C CYS A 20 -5.30 -30.36 20.25
N CYS A 21 -4.02 -30.13 20.03
CA CYS A 21 -2.95 -30.73 20.80
C CYS A 21 -1.91 -29.65 21.12
N TYR A 22 -1.30 -29.74 22.29
CA TYR A 22 -0.21 -28.85 22.69
C TYR A 22 0.77 -29.61 23.58
N ASN A 23 2.02 -29.15 23.61
CA ASN A 23 3.01 -29.68 24.54
C ASN A 23 2.95 -28.86 25.82
N ASP A 24 2.71 -29.51 26.95
CA ASP A 24 2.76 -28.85 28.25
C ASP A 24 4.22 -28.58 28.63
N PRO A 25 4.63 -27.31 28.80
CA PRO A 25 6.00 -26.98 29.16
C PRO A 25 6.41 -27.47 30.56
N ALA A 26 5.46 -27.70 31.48
CA ALA A 26 5.76 -28.16 32.83
C ALA A 26 6.00 -29.67 32.90
N THR A 27 5.19 -30.45 32.17
CA THR A 27 5.27 -31.92 32.17
C THR A 27 6.00 -32.50 30.97
N GLN A 28 6.29 -31.69 29.95
CA GLN A 28 6.85 -32.09 28.65
C GLN A 28 6.00 -33.14 27.90
N GLN A 29 4.72 -33.29 28.26
CA GLN A 29 3.80 -34.22 27.61
C GLN A 29 2.94 -33.53 26.56
N VAL A 30 2.58 -34.29 25.51
CA VAL A 30 1.59 -33.84 24.52
C VAL A 30 0.20 -34.03 25.10
N ILE A 31 -0.48 -32.92 25.41
CA ILE A 31 -1.86 -32.93 25.85
C ILE A 31 -2.76 -32.83 24.63
N TYR A 32 -3.63 -33.82 24.48
CA TYR A 32 -4.65 -33.82 23.44
C TYR A 32 -5.98 -33.32 24.02
N GLY A 33 -6.51 -32.26 23.43
CA GLY A 33 -7.85 -31.78 23.75
C GLY A 33 -8.94 -32.67 23.16
N GLY A 34 -10.18 -32.31 23.51
CA GLY A 34 -11.38 -32.96 22.99
C GLY A 34 -11.54 -32.74 21.49
N GLU A 35 -12.00 -33.78 20.80
CA GLU A 35 -12.41 -33.67 19.41
C GLU A 35 -13.76 -32.96 19.32
N LYS A 36 -13.87 -31.98 18.42
CA LYS A 36 -15.10 -31.26 18.13
C LYS A 36 -15.51 -31.47 16.68
N ALA A 37 -16.64 -32.13 16.49
CA ALA A 37 -17.29 -32.26 15.19
C ALA A 37 -18.04 -30.95 14.83
N LEU A 38 -17.81 -30.46 13.62
CA LEU A 38 -18.46 -29.28 13.04
C LEU A 38 -19.23 -29.72 11.80
N LEU A 39 -20.55 -29.52 11.81
CA LEU A 39 -21.37 -29.76 10.63
C LEU A 39 -21.07 -28.69 9.58
N VAL A 40 -20.70 -29.12 8.38
CA VAL A 40 -20.42 -28.22 7.26
C VAL A 40 -21.76 -27.75 6.67
N PRO A 41 -22.05 -26.43 6.68
CA PRO A 41 -23.28 -25.91 6.08
C PRO A 41 -23.32 -26.20 4.58
N ARG A 42 -24.51 -26.53 4.04
CA ARG A 42 -24.67 -26.76 2.60
C ARG A 42 -24.43 -25.46 1.83
N ALA A 43 -23.91 -25.59 0.61
CA ALA A 43 -23.54 -24.45 -0.23
C ALA A 43 -24.73 -23.52 -0.57
N GLN A 44 -25.96 -24.03 -0.58
CA GLN A 44 -27.19 -23.23 -0.75
C GLN A 44 -27.53 -22.45 0.53
N THR A 45 -27.34 -23.07 1.70
CA THR A 45 -27.53 -22.44 3.02
C THR A 45 -26.60 -21.24 3.21
N VAL A 46 -25.36 -21.32 2.73
CA VAL A 46 -24.38 -20.22 2.84
C VAL A 46 -24.75 -19.03 1.92
N ARG A 47 -25.44 -19.24 0.79
CA ARG A 47 -25.77 -18.15 -0.14
C ARG A 47 -26.98 -17.32 0.27
N SER A 48 -27.82 -17.82 1.17
CA SER A 48 -28.96 -17.06 1.67
C SER A 48 -28.48 -16.01 2.67
N SER A 49 -28.78 -14.74 2.40
CA SER A 49 -28.62 -13.62 3.34
C SER A 49 -29.46 -13.76 4.61
N ALA A 50 -30.43 -14.69 4.63
CA ALA A 50 -31.21 -15.04 5.81
C ALA A 50 -30.54 -16.11 6.70
N CYS A 51 -29.36 -16.61 6.33
CA CYS A 51 -28.62 -17.58 7.13
C CYS A 51 -27.92 -16.88 8.31
N SER A 52 -27.83 -17.57 9.46
CA SER A 52 -27.41 -17.06 10.76
C SER A 52 -26.38 -15.91 10.72
N PRO A 53 -26.56 -14.85 11.54
CA PRO A 53 -25.68 -13.67 11.54
C PRO A 53 -24.21 -14.01 11.81
N LYS A 54 -23.95 -15.12 12.50
CA LYS A 54 -22.61 -15.65 12.74
C LYS A 54 -21.90 -16.09 11.44
N ILE A 55 -22.61 -16.77 10.54
CA ILE A 55 -22.03 -17.23 9.26
C ILE A 55 -21.74 -16.05 8.35
N GLU A 56 -22.63 -15.05 8.32
CA GLU A 56 -22.41 -13.82 7.56
C GLU A 56 -21.18 -13.05 8.08
N ARG A 57 -21.10 -12.82 9.40
CA ARG A 57 -19.94 -12.18 10.03
C ARG A 57 -18.63 -12.90 9.73
N LEU A 58 -18.60 -14.24 9.81
CA LEU A 58 -17.40 -15.04 9.49
C LEU A 58 -17.01 -14.95 8.01
N ARG A 59 -17.98 -14.88 7.10
CA ARG A 59 -17.71 -14.65 5.67
C ARG A 59 -17.10 -13.29 5.44
N ASN A 60 -17.67 -12.25 6.05
CA ASN A 60 -17.18 -10.88 5.93
C ASN A 60 -15.76 -10.76 6.49
N LEU A 61 -15.49 -11.37 7.65
CA LEU A 61 -14.15 -11.47 8.23
C LEU A 61 -13.16 -12.17 7.28
N PHE A 62 -13.55 -13.29 6.67
CA PHE A 62 -12.71 -14.01 5.72
C PHE A 62 -12.36 -13.15 4.50
N ILE A 63 -13.36 -12.46 3.92
CA ILE A 63 -13.16 -11.58 2.77
C ILE A 63 -12.19 -10.45 3.14
N ALA A 64 -12.39 -9.79 4.28
CA ALA A 64 -11.52 -8.71 4.73
C ALA A 64 -10.08 -9.19 4.98
N THR A 65 -9.92 -10.24 5.78
CA THR A 65 -8.59 -10.79 6.13
C THR A 65 -7.82 -11.23 4.88
N ARG A 66 -8.52 -11.90 3.95
CA ARG A 66 -7.93 -12.34 2.69
C ARG A 66 -7.52 -11.16 1.80
N ALA A 67 -8.39 -10.16 1.65
CA ALA A 67 -8.10 -8.98 0.85
C ALA A 67 -6.87 -8.22 1.37
N VAL A 68 -6.73 -8.09 2.70
CA VAL A 68 -5.56 -7.47 3.34
C VAL A 68 -4.29 -8.30 3.15
N ALA A 69 -4.36 -9.62 3.36
CA ALA A 69 -3.20 -10.48 3.18
C ALA A 69 -2.70 -10.47 1.72
N GLU A 70 -3.62 -10.60 0.76
CA GLU A 70 -3.29 -10.59 -0.67
C GLU A 70 -2.85 -9.20 -1.15
N SER A 71 -3.42 -8.10 -0.65
CA SER A 71 -2.98 -6.74 -1.00
C SER A 71 -1.56 -6.48 -0.53
N ARG A 72 -1.20 -6.90 0.68
CA ARG A 72 0.17 -6.75 1.22
C ARG A 72 1.18 -7.54 0.38
N LEU A 73 0.86 -8.77 -0.01
CA LEU A 73 1.68 -9.53 -0.95
C LEU A 73 1.83 -8.81 -2.30
N LEU A 74 0.77 -8.20 -2.83
CA LEU A 74 0.85 -7.43 -4.07
C LEU A 74 1.75 -6.19 -3.92
N VAL A 75 1.70 -5.53 -2.76
CA VAL A 75 2.58 -4.40 -2.42
C VAL A 75 4.05 -4.83 -2.39
N GLU A 76 4.36 -5.99 -1.79
CA GLU A 76 5.71 -6.56 -1.79
C GLU A 76 6.23 -6.82 -3.21
N HIS A 77 5.35 -7.21 -4.13
CA HIS A 77 5.68 -7.41 -5.56
C HIS A 77 5.57 -6.13 -6.41
N ASN A 78 5.45 -4.96 -5.79
CA ASN A 78 5.31 -3.66 -6.46
C ASN A 78 4.07 -3.52 -7.37
N LYS A 79 3.03 -4.34 -7.15
CA LYS A 79 1.76 -4.34 -7.91
C LYS A 79 0.70 -3.48 -7.21
N LEU A 80 1.01 -2.20 -7.02
CA LEU A 80 0.20 -1.30 -6.18
C LEU A 80 -1.21 -1.02 -6.73
N THR A 81 -1.35 -0.88 -8.04
CA THR A 81 -2.66 -0.66 -8.69
C THR A 81 -3.58 -1.87 -8.49
N THR A 82 -3.06 -3.08 -8.66
CA THR A 82 -3.80 -4.32 -8.39
C THR A 82 -4.18 -4.44 -6.92
N ALA A 83 -3.26 -4.11 -6.00
CA ALA A 83 -3.55 -4.08 -4.57
C ALA A 83 -4.69 -3.11 -4.23
N HIS A 84 -4.67 -1.91 -4.82
CA HIS A 84 -5.71 -0.91 -4.65
C HIS A 84 -7.08 -1.39 -5.15
N HIS A 85 -7.14 -1.98 -6.36
CA HIS A 85 -8.38 -2.53 -6.90
C HIS A 85 -8.93 -3.69 -6.06
N LEU A 86 -8.07 -4.56 -5.54
CA LEU A 86 -8.47 -5.65 -4.66
C LEU A 86 -9.12 -5.12 -3.37
N LEU A 87 -8.48 -4.15 -2.70
CA LEU A 87 -9.01 -3.54 -1.49
C LEU A 87 -10.32 -2.76 -1.76
N SER A 88 -10.38 -2.02 -2.86
CA SER A 88 -11.56 -1.24 -3.25
C SER A 88 -12.76 -2.13 -3.56
N SER A 89 -12.55 -3.22 -4.30
CA SER A 89 -13.61 -4.20 -4.60
C SER A 89 -14.09 -4.92 -3.34
N ALA A 90 -13.18 -5.33 -2.45
CA ALA A 90 -13.54 -5.95 -1.17
C ALA A 90 -14.35 -4.99 -0.29
N ARG A 91 -13.93 -3.71 -0.20
CA ARG A 91 -14.67 -2.67 0.52
C ARG A 91 -16.08 -2.48 -0.04
N ALA A 92 -16.23 -2.39 -1.36
CA ALA A 92 -17.53 -2.23 -2.01
C ALA A 92 -18.47 -3.41 -1.74
N LEU A 93 -17.94 -4.64 -1.71
CA LEU A 93 -18.69 -5.84 -1.37
C LEU A 93 -19.13 -5.82 0.10
N LEU A 94 -18.22 -5.49 1.03
CA LEU A 94 -18.53 -5.50 2.46
C LEU A 94 -19.52 -4.40 2.86
N LYS A 95 -19.52 -3.24 2.19
CA LYS A 95 -20.51 -2.17 2.44
C LYS A 95 -21.96 -2.58 2.21
N GLN A 96 -22.21 -3.68 1.49
CA GLN A 96 -23.56 -4.20 1.27
C GLN A 96 -24.13 -4.93 2.51
N SER A 97 -23.28 -5.27 3.50
CA SER A 97 -23.67 -5.98 4.71
C SER A 97 -23.51 -5.09 5.94
N VAL A 98 -24.59 -4.93 6.72
CA VAL A 98 -24.58 -4.16 7.98
C VAL A 98 -23.63 -4.80 9.01
N SER A 99 -23.49 -6.13 8.98
CA SER A 99 -22.60 -6.88 9.87
C SER A 99 -21.11 -6.71 9.57
N ALA A 100 -20.76 -6.09 8.43
CA ALA A 100 -19.37 -5.94 7.99
C ALA A 100 -18.72 -4.61 8.38
N GLN A 101 -19.44 -3.72 9.06
CA GLN A 101 -18.99 -2.35 9.31
C GLN A 101 -17.65 -2.27 10.06
N GLU A 102 -17.38 -3.21 10.97
CA GLU A 102 -16.10 -3.29 11.69
C GLU A 102 -14.92 -3.63 10.77
N PHE A 103 -15.14 -4.43 9.72
CA PHE A 103 -14.10 -4.84 8.78
C PHE A 103 -13.84 -3.79 7.71
N VAL A 104 -14.86 -3.00 7.35
CA VAL A 104 -14.73 -1.90 6.38
C VAL A 104 -13.70 -0.89 6.85
N LYS A 105 -13.68 -0.54 8.15
CA LYS A 105 -12.70 0.40 8.71
C LYS A 105 -11.25 -0.08 8.51
N GLY A 106 -11.00 -1.37 8.72
CA GLY A 106 -9.67 -1.95 8.50
C GLY A 106 -9.25 -1.97 7.03
N LEU A 107 -10.19 -2.15 6.10
CA LEU A 107 -9.90 -2.01 4.67
C LEU A 107 -9.64 -0.56 4.27
N GLU A 108 -10.31 0.40 4.90
CA GLU A 108 -10.11 1.82 4.61
C GLU A 108 -8.72 2.30 5.00
N SER A 109 -8.18 1.87 6.15
CA SER A 109 -6.80 2.18 6.52
C SER A 109 -5.79 1.59 5.52
N GLU A 110 -5.96 0.33 5.13
CA GLU A 110 -5.07 -0.33 4.16
C GLU A 110 -5.15 0.34 2.77
N LEU A 111 -6.33 0.81 2.38
CA LEU A 111 -6.53 1.48 1.09
C LEU A 111 -5.84 2.84 1.04
N VAL A 112 -5.87 3.59 2.15
CA VAL A 112 -5.12 4.85 2.31
C VAL A 112 -3.62 4.58 2.22
N ASP A 113 -3.12 3.55 2.90
CA ASP A 113 -1.69 3.19 2.87
C ASP A 113 -1.22 2.83 1.45
N VAL A 114 -1.99 2.00 0.73
CA VAL A 114 -1.67 1.64 -0.66
C VAL A 114 -1.75 2.87 -1.58
N GLN A 115 -2.76 3.72 -1.41
CA GLN A 115 -2.93 4.93 -2.21
C GLN A 115 -1.77 5.91 -2.00
N TRP A 116 -1.31 6.09 -0.77
CA TRP A 116 -0.14 6.89 -0.46
C TRP A 116 1.10 6.37 -1.21
N ARG A 117 1.29 5.04 -1.24
CA ARG A 117 2.44 4.42 -1.94
C ARG A 117 2.39 4.65 -3.45
N VAL A 118 1.21 4.57 -4.05
CA VAL A 118 1.00 4.87 -5.48
C VAL A 118 1.38 6.32 -5.77
N GLN A 119 0.89 7.26 -4.96
CA GLN A 119 1.19 8.68 -5.12
C GLN A 119 2.69 8.97 -4.97
N TYR A 120 3.33 8.37 -3.98
CA TYR A 120 4.77 8.51 -3.74
C TYR A 120 5.60 7.99 -4.93
N GLN A 121 5.25 6.82 -5.49
CA GLN A 121 5.91 6.31 -6.68
C GLN A 121 5.74 7.22 -7.90
N HIS A 122 4.53 7.72 -8.13
CA HIS A 122 4.27 8.67 -9.20
C HIS A 122 5.10 9.95 -9.03
N GLN A 123 5.22 10.45 -7.80
CA GLN A 123 6.00 11.65 -7.50
C GLN A 123 7.50 11.44 -7.76
N ILE A 124 8.08 10.31 -7.36
CA ILE A 124 9.48 9.98 -7.66
C ILE A 124 9.70 9.89 -9.18
N MET A 125 8.79 9.23 -9.90
CA MET A 125 8.91 9.06 -11.35
C MET A 125 8.85 10.40 -12.09
N GLN A 126 7.98 11.32 -11.66
CA GLN A 126 7.91 12.68 -12.21
C GLN A 126 9.17 13.50 -11.91
N GLN A 127 9.73 13.39 -10.70
CA GLN A 127 10.99 14.06 -10.36
C GLN A 127 12.16 13.55 -11.19
N GLN A 128 12.25 12.25 -11.45
CA GLN A 128 13.28 11.68 -12.32
C GLN A 128 13.13 12.14 -13.77
N GLN A 129 11.89 12.23 -14.28
CA GLN A 129 11.65 12.78 -15.62
C GLN A 129 12.01 14.27 -15.72
N GLN A 130 11.72 15.07 -14.69
CA GLN A 130 12.10 16.50 -14.70
C GLN A 130 13.61 16.70 -14.57
N GLN A 131 14.32 15.87 -13.78
CA GLN A 131 15.78 15.90 -13.72
C GLN A 131 16.45 15.45 -15.04
N GLY A 132 15.81 14.55 -15.81
CA GLY A 132 16.28 14.12 -17.13
C GLY A 132 16.12 15.17 -18.25
N VAL A 133 15.40 16.28 -17.99
CA VAL A 133 15.07 17.33 -18.99
C VAL A 133 15.66 18.69 -18.58
N LEU A 134 16.60 18.73 -17.65
CA LEU A 134 17.43 19.92 -17.47
C LEU A 134 18.49 19.88 -18.57
N VAL A 135 18.42 20.79 -19.53
CA VAL A 135 19.33 20.89 -20.67
C VAL A 135 20.10 22.20 -20.56
N ASP A 136 21.40 22.19 -20.84
CA ASP A 136 22.22 23.40 -20.83
C ASP A 136 21.93 24.31 -22.05
N GLU A 137 22.52 25.51 -22.10
CA GLU A 137 22.34 26.43 -23.25
C GLU A 137 22.86 25.86 -24.59
N ASN A 138 23.61 24.76 -24.57
CA ASN A 138 24.14 24.08 -25.75
C ASN A 138 23.26 22.90 -26.20
N GLY A 139 22.15 22.61 -25.50
CA GLY A 139 21.27 21.50 -25.84
C GLY A 139 21.68 20.16 -25.21
N GLU A 140 22.67 20.14 -24.30
CA GLU A 140 23.16 18.92 -23.68
C GLU A 140 22.48 18.63 -22.32
N PRO A 141 22.14 17.37 -22.00
CA PRO A 141 21.51 17.03 -20.73
C PRO A 141 22.44 17.36 -19.55
N LEU A 142 21.91 18.12 -18.58
CA LEU A 142 22.54 18.48 -17.31
C LEU A 142 22.57 17.25 -16.39
N THR A 143 23.49 16.34 -16.68
CA THR A 143 23.93 15.32 -15.73
C THR A 143 24.51 15.98 -14.46
N PRO A 144 24.55 15.30 -13.30
CA PRO A 144 25.07 15.87 -12.04
C PRO A 144 26.48 16.49 -12.20
N THR A 145 27.30 15.90 -13.06
CA THR A 145 28.67 16.35 -13.35
C THR A 145 28.72 17.56 -14.28
N SER A 146 27.82 17.68 -15.27
CA SER A 146 27.76 18.85 -16.17
C SER A 146 27.10 20.06 -15.52
N ALA A 147 26.07 19.85 -14.69
CA ALA A 147 25.43 20.90 -13.91
C ALA A 147 26.40 21.64 -12.98
N TRP A 148 27.27 20.91 -12.28
CA TRP A 148 28.30 21.50 -11.42
C TRP A 148 29.28 22.36 -12.23
N ARG A 149 29.76 21.87 -13.38
CA ARG A 149 30.68 22.64 -14.24
C ARG A 149 30.02 23.89 -14.83
N ALA A 150 28.75 23.81 -15.21
CA ALA A 150 27.98 24.96 -15.70
C ALA A 150 27.83 26.03 -14.61
N ALA A 151 27.47 25.62 -13.39
CA ALA A 151 27.41 26.50 -12.23
C ALA A 151 28.78 27.14 -11.92
N GLU A 152 29.87 26.38 -12.02
CA GLU A 152 31.24 26.90 -11.80
C GLU A 152 31.64 27.95 -12.86
N LYS A 153 31.29 27.70 -14.14
CA LYS A 153 31.50 28.68 -15.22
C LYS A 153 30.71 29.96 -14.98
N LEU A 154 29.44 29.85 -14.61
CA LEU A 154 28.60 31.01 -14.30
C LEU A 154 29.12 31.79 -13.08
N ALA A 155 29.57 31.09 -12.04
CA ALA A 155 30.20 31.71 -10.88
C ALA A 155 31.50 32.46 -11.28
N LYS A 156 32.34 31.87 -12.14
CA LYS A 156 33.53 32.56 -12.67
C LYS A 156 33.16 33.81 -13.45
N VAL A 157 32.16 33.75 -14.34
CA VAL A 157 31.70 34.91 -15.12
C VAL A 157 31.10 35.99 -14.21
N ALA A 158 30.36 35.62 -13.17
CA ALA A 158 29.83 36.57 -12.20
C ALA A 158 30.94 37.29 -11.42
N VAL A 159 32.00 36.55 -11.02
CA VAL A 159 33.16 37.12 -10.33
C VAL A 159 33.94 38.06 -11.25
N THR A 160 34.19 37.67 -12.50
CA THR A 160 34.90 38.54 -13.46
C THR A 160 34.06 39.79 -13.78
N LYS A 161 32.76 39.64 -14.02
CA LYS A 161 31.85 40.78 -14.26
C LYS A 161 31.78 41.71 -13.04
N LYS A 162 31.83 41.17 -11.81
CA LYS A 162 31.91 41.95 -10.57
C LYS A 162 33.26 42.69 -10.42
N SER A 163 34.37 42.11 -10.89
CA SER A 163 35.66 42.81 -10.91
C SER A 163 35.74 43.92 -11.97
N PHE A 164 35.05 43.76 -13.11
CA PHE A 164 34.99 44.79 -14.15
C PHE A 164 34.05 45.96 -13.81
N ASN A 165 33.03 45.72 -12.97
CA ASN A 165 32.15 46.78 -12.45
C ASN A 165 32.70 47.48 -11.19
N ARG A 166 33.99 47.32 -10.86
CA ARG A 166 34.63 47.88 -9.65
C ARG A 166 35.39 49.21 -9.88
N VAL A 167 34.98 49.97 -10.90
CA VAL A 167 35.50 51.30 -11.27
C VAL A 167 34.30 52.24 -11.27
N SER A 168 34.21 53.38 -10.58
CA SER A 168 34.95 54.01 -9.49
C SER A 168 33.94 54.98 -8.87
N ASP A 169 33.50 54.79 -7.62
CA ASP A 169 32.85 55.89 -6.89
C ASP A 169 33.75 56.33 -5.74
N LEU A 170 34.81 57.02 -6.16
CA LEU A 170 35.56 57.95 -5.35
C LEU A 170 35.18 59.37 -5.82
N HIS A 171 33.88 59.69 -5.85
CA HIS A 171 33.44 61.08 -6.01
C HIS A 171 32.08 61.37 -5.32
N GLY A 172 32.03 61.13 -4.01
CA GLY A 172 30.81 61.35 -3.21
C GLY A 172 30.97 62.04 -1.85
N PHE A 173 32.11 62.64 -1.51
CA PHE A 173 32.35 63.23 -0.18
C PHE A 173 32.78 64.70 -0.16
N GLU A 174 32.44 65.48 -1.18
CA GLU A 174 32.59 66.94 -1.12
C GLU A 174 31.26 67.58 -1.55
N ASN A 175 30.46 67.98 -0.55
CA ASN A 175 29.42 69.04 -0.57
C ASN A 175 28.26 68.82 0.43
N ALA A 176 28.52 68.22 1.59
CA ALA A 176 27.67 68.46 2.76
C ALA A 176 28.24 69.67 3.52
N ARG A 177 28.00 70.89 3.02
CA ARG A 177 28.19 72.12 3.80
C ARG A 177 26.95 72.34 4.66
N PHE A 178 27.21 72.57 5.95
CA PHE A 178 26.26 72.98 7.00
C PHE A 178 25.59 74.31 6.70
#